data_AF-A0AAE1SCK5-F1
#
_entry.id   AF-A0AAE1SCK5-F1
#
_cell.length_a   1.000
_cell.length_b   1.000
_cell.length_c   1.000
_cell.angle_alpha   90.00
_cell.angle_beta   90.00
_cell.angle_gamma   90.00
#
_symmetry.space_group_name_H-M   'P 1'
#
loop_
_entity.id
_entity.type
_entity.pdbx_description
1 polymer ?
#
loop_
_entity_poly.entity_id
_entity_poly.type
_entity_poly.pdbx_seq_one_letter_code
_entity_poly.pdbx_strand_id
1 'polypeptide(L)'
;MSVSVIADITTNALCPAKSTCSQAIYLNGLQRMVVGICKMVVIPVLGQLADEYGRKPLLLLIVSTAIFPSAILAIDESKGFVYAYYVLRIISHIMSQGSIFCISAAYAADILDGRSRAAAFGWMHGILSLSHVLGNLIACLLPGTYIFEASFDFDKNQFSEILLMVGVGSIITQMLFFPLANRLVGERVVLRIALLASITYALLYGLAWTSWVPYFGALFRMVYLLERPSTNAIVSKASSSSDQAKTQGFAGAESIGSFLAPLVMSPLTSWFLSSNAPFNYKGFSLICAAFALAMAFYFAWILPEAPSAQEENAESMEAPLLA
;
A
#
# COMPACT_ATOMS: atom_id res chain seq x y z
N MET A 1 10.41 3.52 -6.37
CA MET A 1 10.93 2.13 -6.25
C MET A 1 12.29 2.24 -5.61
N SER A 2 12.45 1.76 -4.38
CA SER A 2 13.72 1.77 -3.66
C SER A 2 14.66 0.72 -4.25
N VAL A 3 15.70 1.16 -4.97
CA VAL A 3 16.84 0.30 -5.34
C VAL A 3 17.92 0.59 -4.31
N SER A 4 18.22 -0.41 -3.48
CA SER A 4 19.15 -0.35 -2.35
C SER A 4 20.54 -0.81 -2.80
N VAL A 5 21.60 -0.42 -2.10
CA VAL A 5 22.99 -0.94 -2.20
C VAL A 5 23.05 -2.46 -2.36
N ILE A 6 22.09 -3.17 -1.78
CA ILE A 6 21.92 -4.62 -1.91
C ILE A 6 21.71 -5.06 -3.37
N ALA A 7 21.00 -4.26 -4.17
CA ALA A 7 20.82 -4.54 -5.59
C ALA A 7 22.17 -4.59 -6.32
N ASP A 8 23.13 -3.74 -5.97
CA ASP A 8 24.45 -3.70 -6.61
C ASP A 8 25.29 -4.95 -6.27
N ILE A 9 25.36 -5.34 -4.99
CA ILE A 9 26.03 -6.59 -4.57
C ILE A 9 25.43 -7.80 -5.32
N THR A 10 24.10 -7.91 -5.34
CA THR A 10 23.44 -9.00 -6.06
C THR A 10 23.68 -8.94 -7.57
N THR A 11 23.81 -7.74 -8.14
CA THR A 11 24.05 -7.53 -9.57
C THR A 11 25.47 -7.87 -9.94
N ASN A 12 26.47 -7.45 -9.17
CA ASN A 12 27.87 -7.77 -9.41
C ASN A 12 28.14 -9.28 -9.26
N ALA A 13 27.52 -9.92 -8.27
CA ALA A 13 27.64 -11.36 -8.05
C ALA A 13 26.94 -12.19 -9.16
N LEU A 14 25.76 -11.77 -9.63
CA LEU A 14 24.99 -12.48 -10.65
C LEU A 14 25.38 -12.11 -12.09
N CYS A 15 25.93 -10.92 -12.31
CA CYS A 15 26.21 -10.34 -13.64
C CYS A 15 27.58 -9.63 -13.66
N PRO A 16 28.70 -10.38 -13.73
CA PRO A 16 30.04 -9.79 -13.77
C PRO A 16 30.32 -9.13 -15.13
N ALA A 17 30.11 -7.81 -15.23
CA ALA A 17 30.59 -6.82 -16.23
C ALA A 17 30.51 -7.13 -17.76
N LYS A 18 30.13 -8.33 -18.21
CA LYS A 18 30.03 -8.72 -19.62
C LYS A 18 28.56 -8.87 -20.02
N SER A 19 27.98 -7.74 -20.43
CA SER A 19 26.81 -7.59 -21.32
C SER A 19 25.74 -8.70 -21.26
N THR A 20 24.87 -8.63 -20.25
CA THR A 20 23.38 -8.77 -20.30
C THR A 20 22.84 -9.03 -18.89
N CYS A 21 22.23 -8.02 -18.27
CA CYS A 21 21.78 -8.07 -16.87
C CYS A 21 20.34 -8.62 -16.71
N SER A 22 19.98 -9.66 -17.44
CA SER A 22 18.60 -10.20 -17.44
C SER A 22 18.26 -10.95 -16.14
N GLN A 23 19.25 -11.58 -15.49
CA GLN A 23 19.00 -12.51 -14.39
C GLN A 23 18.58 -11.82 -13.08
N ALA A 24 19.26 -10.75 -12.68
CA ALA A 24 18.90 -10.01 -11.46
C ALA A 24 17.51 -9.34 -11.59
N ILE A 25 17.20 -8.82 -12.79
CA ILE A 25 15.89 -8.23 -13.10
C ILE A 25 14.80 -9.32 -13.02
N TYR A 26 15.06 -10.49 -13.61
CA TYR A 26 14.13 -11.63 -13.56
C TYR A 26 13.88 -12.10 -12.11
N LEU A 27 14.93 -12.26 -11.30
CA LEU A 27 14.80 -12.68 -9.90
C LEU A 27 14.03 -11.66 -9.04
N ASN A 28 14.25 -10.36 -9.23
CA ASN A 28 13.47 -9.33 -8.55
C ASN A 28 12.00 -9.32 -9.01
N GLY A 29 11.75 -9.54 -10.31
CA GLY A 29 10.40 -9.71 -10.84
C GLY A 29 9.68 -10.92 -10.22
N LEU A 30 10.33 -12.08 -10.24
CA LEU A 30 9.84 -13.32 -9.65
C LEU A 30 9.55 -13.15 -8.15
N GLN A 31 10.46 -12.53 -7.40
CA GLN A 31 10.27 -12.24 -5.98
C GLN A 31 8.98 -11.43 -5.74
N ARG A 32 8.74 -10.35 -6.49
CA ARG A 32 7.54 -9.53 -6.31
C ARG A 32 6.25 -10.29 -6.63
N MET A 33 6.28 -11.15 -7.64
CA MET A 33 5.13 -12.00 -7.99
C MET A 33 4.83 -13.03 -6.90
N VAL A 34 5.85 -13.80 -6.48
CA VAL A 34 5.70 -14.84 -5.44
C VAL A 34 5.23 -14.24 -4.12
N VAL A 35 5.88 -13.18 -3.66
CA VAL A 35 5.45 -12.45 -2.45
C VAL A 35 4.02 -11.94 -2.59
N GLY A 36 3.67 -11.40 -3.77
CA GLY A 36 2.35 -10.88 -4.09
C GLY A 36 1.21 -11.88 -3.91
N ILE A 37 1.42 -13.10 -4.41
CA ILE A 37 0.43 -14.19 -4.33
C ILE A 37 0.37 -14.76 -2.90
N CYS A 38 1.52 -15.05 -2.29
CA CYS A 38 1.55 -15.71 -0.99
C CYS A 38 1.01 -14.84 0.14
N LYS A 39 1.24 -13.51 0.11
CA LYS A 39 0.77 -12.61 1.18
C LYS A 39 -0.75 -12.60 1.35
N MET A 40 -1.51 -12.96 0.31
CA MET A 40 -2.99 -13.03 0.38
C MET A 40 -3.48 -14.03 1.44
N VAL A 41 -2.78 -15.16 1.57
CA VAL A 41 -3.12 -16.21 2.53
C VAL A 41 -2.38 -15.99 3.85
N VAL A 42 -1.13 -15.54 3.78
CA VAL A 42 -0.28 -15.39 4.96
C VAL A 42 -0.71 -14.24 5.86
N ILE A 43 -1.20 -13.11 5.33
CA ILE A 43 -1.62 -11.97 6.15
C ILE A 43 -2.81 -12.34 7.07
N PRO A 44 -3.93 -12.93 6.60
CA PRO A 44 -5.02 -13.35 7.49
C PRO A 44 -4.61 -14.42 8.50
N VAL A 45 -3.79 -15.40 8.09
CA VAL A 45 -3.29 -16.47 8.97
C VAL A 45 -2.45 -15.89 10.08
N LEU A 46 -1.48 -15.03 9.75
CA LEU A 46 -0.66 -14.35 10.77
C LEU A 46 -1.49 -13.39 11.64
N GLY A 47 -2.54 -12.80 11.10
CA GLY A 47 -3.52 -12.05 11.89
C GLY A 47 -4.16 -12.93 12.96
N GLN A 48 -4.69 -14.10 12.59
CA GLN A 48 -5.28 -15.03 13.56
C GLN A 48 -4.25 -15.52 14.60
N LEU A 49 -3.03 -15.88 14.18
CA LEU A 49 -1.96 -16.23 15.11
C LEU A 49 -1.62 -15.08 16.07
N ALA A 50 -1.72 -13.83 15.62
CA ALA A 50 -1.48 -12.65 16.47
C ALA A 50 -2.55 -12.49 17.54
N ASP A 51 -3.79 -12.85 17.19
CA ASP A 51 -4.93 -12.80 18.10
C ASP A 51 -4.83 -13.94 19.15
N GLU A 52 -4.34 -15.13 18.78
CA GLU A 52 -4.20 -16.28 19.70
C GLU A 52 -2.95 -16.22 20.60
N TYR A 53 -1.77 -15.93 20.03
CA TYR A 53 -0.48 -15.94 20.76
C TYR A 53 -0.08 -14.57 21.33
N GLY A 54 -0.89 -13.54 21.05
CA GLY A 54 -0.63 -12.16 21.44
C GLY A 54 0.10 -11.36 20.37
N ARG A 55 -0.33 -10.10 20.19
CA ARG A 55 0.10 -9.24 19.07
C ARG A 55 1.55 -8.80 19.17
N LYS A 56 2.03 -8.44 20.36
CA LYS A 56 3.38 -7.90 20.58
C LYS A 56 4.49 -8.94 20.34
N PRO A 57 4.42 -10.18 20.89
CA PRO A 57 5.40 -11.22 20.59
C PRO A 57 5.47 -11.56 19.10
N LEU A 58 4.30 -11.71 18.44
CA LEU A 58 4.27 -12.07 17.03
C LEU A 58 4.81 -10.96 16.13
N LEU A 59 4.50 -9.69 16.45
CA LEU A 59 5.05 -8.54 15.72
C LEU A 59 6.58 -8.51 15.79
N LEU A 60 7.16 -8.72 16.97
CA LEU A 60 8.62 -8.77 17.15
C LEU A 60 9.26 -9.93 16.38
N LEU A 61 8.63 -11.11 16.40
CA LEU A 61 9.06 -12.26 15.63
C LEU A 61 9.09 -11.94 14.14
N ILE A 62 8.02 -11.38 13.59
CA ILE A 62 7.92 -11.04 12.17
C ILE A 62 8.98 -9.99 11.77
N VAL A 63 9.17 -8.95 12.58
CA VAL A 63 10.19 -7.91 12.32
C VAL A 63 11.60 -8.51 12.34
N SER A 64 11.89 -9.46 13.24
CA SER A 64 13.19 -10.13 13.29
C SER A 64 13.53 -10.91 12.02
N THR A 65 12.53 -11.37 11.26
CA THR A 65 12.76 -12.12 10.01
C THR A 65 13.52 -11.29 8.96
N ALA A 66 13.43 -9.96 9.01
CA ALA A 66 14.09 -9.05 8.07
C ALA A 66 15.62 -8.96 8.29
N ILE A 67 16.12 -9.40 9.45
CA ILE A 67 17.54 -9.37 9.81
C ILE A 67 18.29 -10.48 9.04
N PHE A 68 17.72 -11.68 8.95
CA PHE A 68 18.39 -12.86 8.39
C PHE A 68 18.86 -12.70 6.93
N PRO A 69 18.04 -12.18 5.98
CA PRO A 69 18.51 -11.97 4.61
C PRO A 69 19.70 -11.01 4.58
N SER A 70 19.62 -9.90 5.32
CA SER A 70 20.68 -8.88 5.34
C SER A 70 21.97 -9.42 5.95
N ALA A 71 21.89 -10.27 6.98
CA ALA A 71 23.04 -10.89 7.62
C ALA A 71 23.79 -11.84 6.66
N ILE A 72 23.08 -12.61 5.84
CA ILE A 72 23.71 -13.55 4.89
C ILE A 72 24.51 -12.84 3.82
N LEU A 73 23.98 -11.73 3.31
CA LEU A 73 24.68 -10.92 2.32
C LEU A 73 25.94 -10.26 2.90
N ALA A 74 25.96 -9.99 4.21
CA ALA A 74 27.12 -9.41 4.90
C ALA A 74 28.25 -10.43 5.17
N ILE A 75 27.96 -11.74 5.12
CA ILE A 75 28.95 -12.80 5.39
C ILE A 75 29.79 -13.10 4.15
N ASP A 76 29.12 -13.35 3.02
CA ASP A 76 29.78 -13.69 1.76
C ASP A 76 28.89 -13.25 0.58
N GLU A 77 29.53 -12.70 -0.46
CA GLU A 77 28.90 -12.20 -1.68
C GLU A 77 28.99 -13.20 -2.84
N SER A 78 29.39 -14.45 -2.55
CA SER A 78 29.42 -15.51 -3.56
C SER A 78 28.02 -15.82 -4.13
N LYS A 79 27.98 -16.34 -5.36
CA LYS A 79 26.72 -16.66 -6.07
C LYS A 79 25.77 -17.52 -5.24
N GLY A 80 26.30 -18.50 -4.50
CA GLY A 80 25.50 -19.37 -3.63
C GLY A 80 24.81 -18.61 -2.49
N PHE A 81 25.53 -17.70 -1.84
CA PHE A 81 24.98 -16.84 -0.78
C PHE A 81 23.95 -15.85 -1.31
N VAL A 82 24.13 -15.35 -2.54
CA VAL A 82 23.13 -14.48 -3.18
C VAL A 82 21.82 -15.24 -3.47
N TYR A 83 21.88 -16.50 -3.91
CA TYR A 83 20.66 -17.31 -4.04
C TYR A 83 19.99 -17.59 -2.69
N ALA A 84 20.78 -17.94 -1.66
CA ALA A 84 20.27 -18.12 -0.30
C ALA A 84 19.60 -16.84 0.24
N TYR A 85 20.21 -15.68 -0.03
CA TYR A 85 19.65 -14.36 0.24
C TYR A 85 18.27 -14.20 -0.43
N TYR A 86 18.14 -14.48 -1.73
CA TYR A 86 16.85 -14.34 -2.42
C TYR A 86 15.77 -15.25 -1.82
N VAL A 87 16.09 -16.51 -1.49
CA VAL A 87 15.15 -17.45 -0.87
C VAL A 87 14.68 -16.93 0.48
N LEU A 88 15.61 -16.56 1.37
CA LEU A 88 15.26 -16.05 2.70
C LEU A 88 14.57 -14.71 2.66
N ARG A 89 14.91 -13.86 1.70
CA ARG A 89 14.25 -12.59 1.48
C ARG A 89 12.81 -12.77 0.98
N ILE A 90 12.55 -13.75 0.11
CA ILE A 90 11.18 -14.10 -0.31
C ILE A 90 10.38 -14.53 0.91
N ILE A 91 10.90 -15.46 1.72
CA ILE A 91 10.23 -15.93 2.94
C ILE A 91 9.96 -14.76 3.89
N SER A 92 10.98 -13.93 4.16
CA SER A 92 10.83 -12.77 5.04
C SER A 92 9.80 -11.78 4.52
N HIS A 93 9.78 -11.46 3.22
CA HIS A 93 8.76 -10.55 2.66
C HIS A 93 7.35 -11.14 2.70
N ILE A 94 7.20 -12.44 2.45
CA ILE A 94 5.89 -13.12 2.58
C ILE A 94 5.35 -12.96 4.01
N MET A 95 6.21 -13.09 5.01
CA MET A 95 5.81 -12.97 6.41
C MET A 95 5.60 -11.52 6.87
N SER A 96 6.48 -10.61 6.45
CA SER A 96 6.56 -9.24 6.99
C SER A 96 5.73 -8.22 6.22
N GLN A 97 5.69 -8.31 4.89
CA GLN A 97 5.08 -7.29 4.05
C GLN A 97 3.55 -7.34 4.17
N GLY A 98 2.96 -6.30 4.75
CA GLY A 98 1.52 -6.22 5.03
C GLY A 98 1.15 -6.72 6.42
N SER A 99 1.72 -7.84 6.88
CA SER A 99 1.43 -8.39 8.22
C SER A 99 1.88 -7.48 9.36
N ILE A 100 3.05 -6.82 9.22
CA ILE A 100 3.52 -5.82 10.20
C ILE A 100 2.49 -4.72 10.38
N PHE A 101 2.00 -4.18 9.26
CA PHE A 101 1.00 -3.10 9.28
C PHE A 101 -0.32 -3.61 9.87
N CYS A 102 -0.78 -4.78 9.45
CA CYS A 102 -2.01 -5.42 9.93
C CYS A 102 -2.02 -5.62 11.45
N ILE A 103 -0.98 -6.28 11.99
CA ILE A 103 -0.87 -6.56 13.43
C ILE A 103 -0.69 -5.26 14.22
N SER A 104 0.07 -4.29 13.68
CA SER A 104 0.21 -2.97 14.32
C SER A 104 -1.11 -2.20 14.34
N ALA A 105 -1.90 -2.28 13.27
CA ALA A 105 -3.19 -1.62 13.15
C ALA A 105 -4.21 -2.22 14.12
N ALA A 106 -4.21 -3.56 14.23
CA ALA A 106 -5.00 -4.27 15.21
C ALA A 106 -4.57 -3.88 16.64
N TYR A 107 -3.27 -3.94 16.96
CA TYR A 107 -2.76 -3.55 18.27
C TYR A 107 -3.14 -2.10 18.64
N ALA A 108 -3.03 -1.16 17.69
CA ALA A 108 -3.48 0.22 17.89
C ALA A 108 -4.98 0.30 18.17
N ALA A 109 -5.81 -0.53 17.53
CA ALA A 109 -7.25 -0.52 17.77
C ALA A 109 -7.65 -1.08 19.14
N ASP A 110 -6.89 -2.03 19.70
CA ASP A 110 -7.17 -2.58 21.03
C ASP A 110 -6.89 -1.59 22.15
N ILE A 111 -5.81 -0.80 22.02
CA ILE A 111 -5.38 0.13 23.07
C ILE A 111 -6.05 1.49 22.98
N LEU A 112 -6.70 1.81 21.85
CA LEU A 112 -7.30 3.12 21.59
C LEU A 112 -8.83 3.07 21.61
N ASP A 113 -9.40 4.10 22.24
CA ASP A 113 -10.83 4.37 22.20
C ASP A 113 -11.32 4.63 20.78
N GLY A 114 -12.56 4.26 20.48
CA GLY A 114 -13.14 4.33 19.13
C GLY A 114 -13.00 5.69 18.42
N ARG A 115 -12.95 6.79 19.17
CA ARG A 115 -12.79 8.15 18.64
C ARG A 115 -11.36 8.49 18.20
N SER A 116 -10.34 7.91 18.86
CA SER A 116 -8.93 8.18 18.60
C SER A 116 -8.31 7.19 17.59
N ARG A 117 -8.96 6.04 17.33
CA ARG A 117 -8.54 5.04 16.34
C ARG A 117 -8.26 5.63 14.96
N ALA A 118 -9.17 6.46 14.44
CA ALA A 118 -8.98 7.09 13.13
C ALA A 118 -7.75 8.02 13.11
N ALA A 119 -7.53 8.80 14.19
CA ALA A 119 -6.34 9.62 14.27
C ALA A 119 -5.07 8.76 14.19
N ALA A 120 -5.01 7.65 14.94
CA ALA A 120 -3.89 6.74 14.90
C ALA A 120 -3.66 6.11 13.51
N PHE A 121 -4.72 5.67 12.81
CA PHE A 121 -4.56 5.16 11.44
C PHE A 121 -4.06 6.21 10.46
N GLY A 122 -4.48 7.47 10.62
CA GLY A 122 -3.93 8.60 9.87
C GLY A 122 -2.42 8.76 10.08
N TRP A 123 -1.98 8.72 11.35
CA TRP A 123 -0.56 8.78 11.69
C TRP A 123 0.23 7.57 11.18
N MET A 124 -0.31 6.36 11.29
CA MET A 124 0.34 5.14 10.79
C MET A 124 0.58 5.20 9.27
N HIS A 125 -0.43 5.59 8.49
CA HIS A 125 -0.28 5.76 7.04
C HIS A 125 0.60 6.95 6.69
N GLY A 126 0.52 8.04 7.45
CA GLY A 126 1.39 9.21 7.28
C GLY A 126 2.88 8.88 7.46
N ILE A 127 3.23 8.07 8.46
CA ILE A 127 4.60 7.59 8.69
C ILE A 127 5.06 6.68 7.54
N LEU A 128 4.16 5.84 7.02
CA LEU A 128 4.47 4.99 5.86
C LEU A 128 4.76 5.84 4.62
N SER A 129 3.95 6.86 4.36
CA SER A 129 4.15 7.83 3.28
C SER A 129 5.45 8.62 3.46
N LEU A 130 5.73 9.11 4.67
CA LEU A 130 6.99 9.79 5.00
C LEU A 130 8.20 8.90 4.75
N SER A 131 8.13 7.63 5.17
CA SER A 131 9.19 6.64 4.95
C SER A 131 9.44 6.40 3.46
N HIS A 132 8.37 6.36 2.65
CA HIS A 132 8.48 6.25 1.20
C HIS A 132 9.13 7.49 0.55
N VAL A 133 8.75 8.70 0.97
CA VAL A 133 9.33 9.94 0.45
C VAL A 133 10.81 10.04 0.80
N LEU A 134 11.16 9.85 2.09
CA LEU A 134 12.54 9.86 2.55
C LEU A 134 13.38 8.79 1.85
N GLY A 135 12.85 7.59 1.68
CA GLY A 135 13.54 6.51 0.97
C GLY A 135 13.85 6.85 -0.48
N ASN A 136 12.93 7.50 -1.21
CA ASN A 136 13.19 7.96 -2.58
C ASN A 136 14.21 9.11 -2.61
N LEU A 137 14.14 10.05 -1.66
CA LEU A 137 15.10 11.17 -1.59
C LEU A 137 16.51 10.68 -1.30
N ILE A 138 16.68 9.77 -0.33
CA ILE A 138 17.98 9.17 -0.02
C ILE A 138 18.49 8.37 -1.22
N ALA A 139 17.62 7.65 -1.94
CA ALA A 139 18.02 6.94 -3.14
C ALA A 139 18.57 7.88 -4.24
N CYS A 140 18.01 9.09 -4.38
CA CYS A 140 18.53 10.08 -5.33
C CYS A 140 19.89 10.67 -4.91
N LEU A 141 20.23 10.63 -3.61
CA LEU A 141 21.53 11.11 -3.11
C LEU A 141 22.65 10.07 -3.24
N LEU A 142 22.30 8.82 -3.56
CA LEU A 142 23.30 7.77 -3.78
C LEU A 142 24.01 8.00 -5.14
N PRO A 143 25.34 7.80 -5.21
CA PRO A 143 26.08 7.91 -6.46
C PRO A 143 25.49 7.00 -7.55
N GLY A 144 25.47 7.47 -8.81
CA GLY A 144 24.88 6.76 -9.95
C GLY A 144 25.44 5.35 -10.19
N THR A 145 26.59 5.01 -9.61
CA THR A 145 27.18 3.67 -9.62
C THR A 145 26.37 2.62 -8.83
N TYR A 146 25.50 3.02 -7.90
CA TYR A 146 24.73 2.10 -7.05
C TYR A 146 23.26 1.94 -7.48
N ILE A 147 22.86 2.58 -8.58
CA ILE A 147 21.49 2.60 -9.07
C ILE A 147 21.49 1.90 -10.44
N PHE A 148 20.58 0.94 -10.63
CA PHE A 148 20.29 0.46 -11.97
C PHE A 148 19.86 1.64 -12.84
N GLU A 149 20.68 2.00 -13.81
CA GLU A 149 20.38 3.03 -14.79
C GLU A 149 19.33 2.46 -15.76
N ALA A 150 18.09 2.38 -15.30
CA ALA A 150 16.95 2.25 -16.18
C ALA A 150 16.83 3.60 -16.90
N SER A 151 17.46 3.70 -18.07
CA SER A 151 17.32 4.83 -19.00
C SER A 151 15.87 4.90 -19.45
N PHE A 152 15.04 5.59 -18.68
CA PHE A 152 13.76 6.05 -19.15
C PHE A 152 13.97 7.39 -19.84
N ASP A 153 13.65 7.43 -21.13
CA ASP A 153 13.67 8.61 -22.00
C ASP A 153 12.52 9.59 -21.67
N PHE A 154 12.32 9.88 -20.39
CA PHE A 154 11.34 10.87 -19.91
C PHE A 154 12.04 12.20 -19.63
N ASP A 155 11.35 13.30 -19.92
CA ASP A 155 11.66 14.61 -19.35
C ASP A 155 11.55 14.50 -17.81
N LYS A 156 12.71 14.32 -17.16
CA LYS A 156 12.86 13.79 -15.79
C LYS A 156 12.19 14.63 -14.69
N ASN A 157 11.90 15.90 -14.98
CA ASN A 157 11.53 16.86 -13.94
C ASN A 157 10.04 16.79 -13.60
N GLN A 158 9.15 16.71 -14.58
CA GLN A 158 7.70 16.81 -14.31
C GLN A 158 7.14 15.61 -13.52
N PHE A 159 7.57 14.39 -13.85
CA PHE A 159 7.10 13.19 -13.16
C PHE A 159 7.61 13.14 -11.72
N SER A 160 8.88 13.48 -11.49
CA SER A 160 9.48 13.50 -10.15
C SER A 160 8.88 14.61 -9.28
N GLU A 161 8.58 15.78 -9.84
CA GLU A 161 7.82 16.86 -9.18
C GLU A 161 6.44 16.39 -8.71
N ILE A 162 5.67 15.71 -9.58
CA ILE A 162 4.35 15.18 -9.22
C ILE A 162 4.46 14.15 -8.09
N LEU A 163 5.43 13.24 -8.14
CA LEU A 163 5.64 12.26 -7.07
C LEU A 163 6.01 12.92 -5.75
N LEU A 164 6.86 13.95 -5.77
CA LEU A 164 7.25 14.68 -4.57
C LEU A 164 6.08 15.48 -3.99
N MET A 165 5.32 16.16 -4.85
CA MET A 165 4.10 16.87 -4.48
C MET A 165 3.10 15.93 -3.82
N VAL A 166 2.76 14.81 -4.45
CA VAL A 166 1.84 13.80 -3.89
C VAL A 166 2.40 13.20 -2.61
N GLY A 167 3.70 12.90 -2.57
CA GLY A 167 4.37 12.35 -1.39
C GLY A 167 4.25 13.27 -0.19
N VAL A 168 4.68 14.53 -0.30
CA VAL A 168 4.59 15.52 0.77
C VAL A 168 3.13 15.82 1.13
N GLY A 169 2.28 15.99 0.13
CA GLY A 169 0.85 16.23 0.32
C GLY A 169 0.14 15.08 1.05
N SER A 170 0.54 13.83 0.79
CA SER A 170 -0.03 12.65 1.46
C SER A 170 0.27 12.63 2.96
N ILE A 171 1.46 13.07 3.37
CA ILE A 171 1.88 13.13 4.79
C ILE A 171 0.96 14.11 5.53
N ILE A 172 0.80 15.32 4.99
CA ILE A 172 -0.05 16.35 5.59
C ILE A 172 -1.52 15.88 5.60
N THR A 173 -1.97 15.30 4.49
CA THR A 173 -3.37 14.85 4.34
C THR A 173 -3.71 13.73 5.32
N GLN A 174 -2.81 12.76 5.52
CA GLN A 174 -3.03 11.62 6.40
C GLN A 174 -2.81 11.95 7.89
N MET A 175 -1.83 12.80 8.23
CA MET A 175 -1.49 13.07 9.65
C MET A 175 -2.33 14.21 10.24
N LEU A 176 -2.72 15.21 9.44
CA LEU A 176 -3.43 16.41 9.91
C LEU A 176 -4.88 16.46 9.44
N PHE A 177 -5.13 16.33 8.13
CA PHE A 177 -6.48 16.48 7.59
C PHE A 177 -7.37 15.29 7.88
N PHE A 178 -6.84 14.07 7.85
CA PHE A 178 -7.63 12.87 8.14
C PHE A 178 -8.24 12.86 9.54
N PRO A 179 -7.46 13.08 10.64
CA PRO A 179 -8.04 13.09 11.98
C PRO A 179 -9.08 14.22 12.16
N LEU A 180 -8.84 15.38 11.54
CA LEU A 180 -9.75 16.53 11.61
C LEU A 180 -11.05 16.28 10.85
N ALA A 181 -10.96 15.86 9.59
CA ALA A 181 -12.12 15.53 8.76
C ALA A 181 -12.93 14.41 9.41
N ASN A 182 -12.26 13.39 9.94
CA ASN A 182 -12.93 12.30 10.63
C ASN A 182 -13.73 12.77 11.85
N ARG A 183 -13.18 13.68 12.65
CA ARG A 183 -13.89 14.25 13.80
C ARG A 183 -15.13 15.06 13.39
N LEU A 184 -15.13 15.67 12.19
CA LEU A 184 -16.21 16.53 11.71
C LEU A 184 -17.34 15.76 11.02
N VAL A 185 -16.99 14.83 10.11
CA VAL A 185 -17.97 14.17 9.22
C VAL A 185 -18.01 12.65 9.35
N GLY A 186 -17.11 12.04 10.13
CA GLY A 186 -17.03 10.59 10.34
C GLY A 186 -16.32 9.81 9.22
N GLU A 187 -15.87 8.59 9.54
CA GLU A 187 -14.93 7.83 8.69
C GLU A 187 -15.54 7.44 7.34
N ARG A 188 -16.85 7.15 7.34
CA ARG A 188 -17.62 6.68 6.18
C ARG A 188 -17.81 7.79 5.14
N VAL A 189 -18.09 9.02 5.58
CA VAL A 189 -18.18 10.17 4.69
C VAL A 189 -16.81 10.48 4.10
N VAL A 190 -15.74 10.43 4.90
CA VAL A 190 -14.36 10.58 4.40
C VAL A 190 -14.03 9.50 3.36
N LEU A 191 -14.42 8.24 3.57
CA LEU A 191 -14.22 7.16 2.60
C LEU A 191 -14.94 7.44 1.27
N ARG A 192 -16.21 7.85 1.32
CA ARG A 192 -17.00 8.20 0.12
C ARG A 192 -16.36 9.35 -0.65
N ILE A 193 -15.93 10.41 0.05
CA ILE A 193 -15.24 11.55 -0.56
C ILE A 193 -13.91 11.11 -1.20
N ALA A 194 -13.12 10.27 -0.52
CA ALA A 194 -11.86 9.75 -1.03
C ALA A 194 -12.05 8.91 -2.30
N LEU A 195 -13.07 8.04 -2.33
CA LEU A 195 -13.41 7.24 -3.50
C LEU A 195 -13.94 8.10 -4.65
N LEU A 196 -14.75 9.12 -4.39
CA LEU A 196 -15.17 10.08 -5.42
C LEU A 196 -13.97 10.85 -6.01
N ALA A 197 -13.04 11.30 -5.15
CA ALA A 197 -11.81 11.93 -5.58
C ALA A 197 -10.93 10.98 -6.43
N SER A 198 -10.96 9.68 -6.14
CA SER A 198 -10.24 8.66 -6.93
C SER A 198 -10.75 8.54 -8.37
N ILE A 199 -12.08 8.62 -8.56
CA ILE A 199 -12.72 8.59 -9.88
C ILE A 199 -12.34 9.84 -10.65
N THR A 200 -12.46 11.02 -10.02
CA THR A 200 -12.05 12.30 -10.62
C THR A 200 -10.57 12.29 -10.98
N TYR A 201 -9.70 11.78 -10.11
CA TYR A 201 -8.27 11.63 -10.37
C TYR A 201 -8.02 10.74 -11.62
N ALA A 202 -8.63 9.54 -11.66
CA ALA A 202 -8.45 8.62 -12.78
C ALA A 202 -8.95 9.21 -14.11
N LEU A 203 -10.09 9.91 -14.10
CA LEU A 203 -10.64 10.59 -15.27
C LEU A 203 -9.75 11.74 -15.74
N LEU A 204 -9.30 12.63 -14.83
CA LEU A 204 -8.40 13.73 -15.18
C LEU A 204 -7.08 13.23 -15.76
N TYR A 205 -6.54 12.14 -15.21
CA TYR A 205 -5.30 11.54 -15.71
C TYR A 205 -5.49 10.82 -17.04
N GLY A 206 -6.63 10.14 -17.25
CA GLY A 206 -6.98 9.49 -18.51
C GLY A 206 -7.28 10.47 -19.64
N LEU A 207 -8.00 11.56 -19.34
CA LEU A 207 -8.42 12.60 -20.29
C LEU A 207 -7.41 13.72 -20.46
N ALA A 208 -6.21 13.61 -19.87
CA ALA A 208 -5.23 14.68 -19.84
C ALA A 208 -4.92 15.23 -21.26
N TRP A 209 -5.40 16.45 -21.53
CA TRP A 209 -5.20 17.14 -22.80
C TRP A 209 -4.01 18.11 -22.78
N THR A 210 -3.45 18.38 -21.60
CA THR A 210 -2.31 19.30 -21.39
C THR A 210 -1.53 18.88 -20.15
N SER A 211 -0.24 19.22 -20.09
CA SER A 211 0.68 18.85 -19.02
C SER A 211 0.31 19.33 -17.61
N TRP A 212 -0.48 20.40 -17.46
CA TRP A 212 -0.93 20.87 -16.13
C TRP A 212 -2.04 19.99 -15.52
N VAL A 213 -2.81 19.27 -16.35
CA VAL A 213 -3.97 18.48 -15.90
C VAL A 213 -3.55 17.36 -14.93
N PRO A 214 -2.45 16.61 -15.17
CA PRO A 214 -1.87 15.70 -14.18
C PRO A 214 -1.53 16.33 -12.82
N TYR A 215 -1.03 17.56 -12.80
CA TYR A 215 -0.73 18.28 -11.54
C TYR A 215 -2.02 18.63 -10.79
N PHE A 216 -3.06 19.07 -11.51
CA PHE A 216 -4.36 19.29 -10.89
C PHE A 216 -5.00 17.99 -10.39
N GLY A 217 -4.89 16.91 -11.16
CA GLY A 217 -5.29 15.57 -10.74
C GLY A 217 -4.56 15.09 -9.47
N ALA A 218 -3.30 15.47 -9.30
CA ALA A 218 -2.51 15.12 -8.12
C ALA A 218 -3.14 15.63 -6.81
N LEU A 219 -3.88 16.75 -6.83
CA LEU A 219 -4.62 17.25 -5.67
C LEU A 219 -5.72 16.25 -5.25
N PHE A 220 -6.46 15.70 -6.20
CA PHE A 220 -7.45 14.66 -5.93
C PHE A 220 -6.82 13.37 -5.45
N ARG A 221 -5.62 13.03 -5.94
CA ARG A 221 -4.85 11.89 -5.45
C ARG A 221 -4.51 12.01 -3.97
N MET A 222 -4.20 13.20 -3.47
CA MET A 222 -3.95 13.43 -2.03
C MET A 222 -5.17 13.10 -1.19
N VAL A 223 -6.38 13.42 -1.67
CA VAL A 223 -7.63 13.08 -0.99
C VAL A 223 -7.93 11.59 -1.10
N TYR A 224 -7.70 10.98 -2.27
CA TYR A 224 -7.85 9.55 -2.47
C TYR A 224 -7.00 8.71 -1.50
N LEU A 225 -5.80 9.18 -1.14
CA LEU A 225 -4.91 8.54 -0.16
C LEU A 225 -5.52 8.38 1.26
N LEU A 226 -6.68 8.99 1.53
CA LEU A 226 -7.47 8.78 2.75
C LEU A 226 -8.30 7.50 2.74
N GLU A 227 -8.49 6.85 1.58
CA GLU A 227 -9.20 5.58 1.44
C GLU A 227 -8.66 4.52 2.42
N ARG A 228 -7.34 4.39 2.50
CA ARG A 228 -6.64 3.40 3.33
C ARG A 228 -6.87 3.61 4.83
N PRO A 229 -6.56 4.78 5.42
CA PRO A 229 -6.81 5.00 6.84
C PRO A 229 -8.32 4.97 7.18
N SER A 230 -9.21 5.42 6.30
CA SER A 230 -10.66 5.28 6.46
C SER A 230 -11.11 3.83 6.54
N THR A 231 -10.66 3.00 5.59
CA THR A 231 -11.06 1.59 5.53
C THR A 231 -10.61 0.84 6.78
N ASN A 232 -9.35 1.05 7.21
CA ASN A 232 -8.84 0.44 8.43
C ASN A 232 -9.61 0.91 9.67
N ALA A 233 -9.97 2.21 9.74
CA ALA A 233 -10.77 2.75 10.83
C ALA A 233 -12.17 2.12 10.90
N ILE A 234 -12.85 1.98 9.76
CA ILE A 234 -14.18 1.36 9.67
C ILE A 234 -14.12 -0.12 10.05
N VAL A 235 -13.20 -0.88 9.47
CA VAL A 235 -12.99 -2.30 9.79
C VAL A 235 -12.69 -2.46 11.27
N SER A 236 -11.89 -1.54 11.86
CA SER A 236 -11.51 -1.63 13.27
C SER A 236 -12.66 -1.44 14.26
N LYS A 237 -13.74 -0.76 13.84
CA LYS A 237 -14.95 -0.56 14.65
C LYS A 237 -15.98 -1.67 14.44
N ALA A 238 -15.95 -2.32 13.28
CA ALA A 238 -16.87 -3.40 12.94
C ALA A 238 -16.44 -4.76 13.50
N SER A 239 -15.18 -4.92 13.93
CA SER A 239 -14.64 -6.16 14.48
C SER A 239 -14.52 -6.13 16.00
N SER A 240 -14.67 -7.31 16.61
CA SER A 240 -14.36 -7.56 18.01
C SER A 240 -12.85 -7.57 18.25
N SER A 241 -12.43 -7.33 19.49
CA SER A 241 -11.02 -7.38 19.88
C SER A 241 -10.37 -8.76 19.63
N SER A 242 -11.13 -9.86 19.70
CA SER A 242 -10.64 -11.22 19.47
C SER A 242 -10.31 -11.53 18.01
N ASP A 243 -10.93 -10.83 17.06
CA ASP A 243 -10.75 -11.07 15.62
C ASP A 243 -10.12 -9.88 14.90
N GLN A 244 -9.65 -8.88 15.64
CA GLN A 244 -9.21 -7.60 15.08
C GLN A 244 -8.05 -7.75 14.09
N ALA A 245 -7.05 -8.60 14.38
CA ALA A 245 -5.92 -8.76 13.48
C ALA A 245 -6.30 -9.64 12.29
N LYS A 246 -7.15 -10.65 12.49
CA LYS A 246 -7.74 -11.43 11.41
C LYS A 246 -8.55 -10.57 10.43
N THR A 247 -9.45 -9.70 10.91
CA THR A 247 -10.31 -8.85 10.06
C THR A 247 -9.53 -7.75 9.35
N GLN A 248 -8.58 -7.10 10.03
CA GLN A 248 -7.62 -6.19 9.38
C GLN A 248 -6.77 -6.94 8.34
N GLY A 249 -6.50 -8.23 8.57
CA GLY A 249 -5.79 -9.08 7.63
C GLY A 249 -6.59 -9.35 6.36
N PHE A 250 -7.90 -9.56 6.47
CA PHE A 250 -8.81 -9.64 5.33
C PHE A 250 -8.96 -8.30 4.60
N ALA A 251 -8.94 -7.18 5.31
CA ALA A 251 -8.83 -5.85 4.67
C ALA A 251 -7.51 -5.69 3.88
N GLY A 252 -6.49 -6.49 4.22
CA GLY A 252 -5.26 -6.68 3.44
C GLY A 252 -5.42 -7.42 2.10
N ALA A 253 -6.65 -7.78 1.69
CA ALA A 253 -6.97 -8.30 0.36
C ALA A 253 -6.64 -7.32 -0.80
N GLU A 254 -6.16 -6.11 -0.51
CA GLU A 254 -5.42 -5.30 -1.47
C GLU A 254 -4.32 -6.10 -2.19
N SER A 255 -3.72 -7.06 -1.49
CA SER A 255 -2.74 -7.98 -2.05
C SER A 255 -3.17 -8.61 -3.37
N ILE A 256 -4.44 -9.00 -3.50
CA ILE A 256 -5.03 -9.53 -4.74
C ILE A 256 -4.95 -8.49 -5.85
N GLY A 257 -5.42 -7.27 -5.56
CA GLY A 257 -5.41 -6.15 -6.51
C GLY A 257 -3.99 -5.79 -6.94
N SER A 258 -3.02 -5.80 -6.03
CA SER A 258 -1.62 -5.48 -6.35
C SER A 258 -0.96 -6.50 -7.29
N PHE A 259 -1.46 -7.73 -7.33
CA PHE A 259 -1.01 -8.78 -8.22
C PHE A 259 -1.79 -8.79 -9.54
N LEU A 260 -3.12 -8.75 -9.49
CA LEU A 260 -3.99 -8.81 -10.67
C LEU A 260 -3.97 -7.52 -11.50
N ALA A 261 -3.86 -6.35 -10.85
CA ALA A 261 -3.95 -5.08 -11.56
C ALA A 261 -2.86 -4.92 -12.62
N PRO A 262 -1.55 -5.17 -12.36
CA PRO A 262 -0.54 -5.13 -13.42
C PRO A 262 -0.78 -6.17 -14.53
N LEU A 263 -1.26 -7.38 -14.21
CA LEU A 263 -1.53 -8.42 -15.22
C LEU A 263 -2.60 -8.02 -16.22
N VAL A 264 -3.61 -7.26 -15.79
CA VAL A 264 -4.68 -6.76 -16.67
C VAL A 264 -4.32 -5.41 -17.28
N MET A 265 -3.83 -4.47 -16.46
CA MET A 265 -3.65 -3.08 -16.85
C MET A 265 -2.37 -2.84 -17.66
N SER A 266 -1.29 -3.60 -17.43
CA SER A 266 -0.04 -3.41 -18.17
C SER A 266 -0.17 -3.82 -19.64
N PRO A 267 -0.74 -5.00 -20.00
CA PRO A 267 -1.00 -5.33 -21.40
C PRO A 267 -1.99 -4.36 -22.05
N LEU A 268 -3.06 -3.98 -21.34
CA LEU A 268 -4.04 -3.02 -21.84
C LEU A 268 -3.39 -1.66 -22.15
N THR A 269 -2.59 -1.14 -21.23
CA THR A 269 -1.86 0.13 -21.43
C THR A 269 -0.85 0.00 -22.56
N SER A 270 -0.12 -1.11 -22.65
CA SER A 270 0.83 -1.37 -23.73
C SER A 270 0.15 -1.41 -25.09
N TRP A 271 -1.04 -2.01 -25.19
CA TRP A 271 -1.80 -2.09 -26.44
C TRP A 271 -2.26 -0.70 -26.91
N PHE A 272 -2.80 0.13 -26.01
CA PHE A 272 -3.25 1.49 -26.33
C PHE A 272 -2.11 2.52 -26.51
N LEU A 273 -0.90 2.20 -26.08
CA LEU A 273 0.31 2.96 -26.41
C LEU A 273 0.96 2.50 -27.73
N SER A 274 0.63 1.31 -28.22
CA SER A 274 1.16 0.77 -29.48
C SER A 274 0.48 1.36 -30.71
N SER A 275 1.13 1.22 -31.88
CA SER A 275 0.55 1.61 -33.17
C SER A 275 -0.66 0.76 -33.60
N ASN A 276 -0.90 -0.38 -32.94
CA ASN A 276 -1.96 -1.34 -33.27
C ASN A 276 -3.23 -1.14 -32.42
N ALA A 277 -3.41 0.03 -31.80
CA ALA A 277 -4.57 0.33 -30.99
C ALA A 277 -5.85 0.42 -31.87
N PRO A 278 -6.99 -0.13 -31.41
CA PRO A 278 -8.24 -0.12 -32.17
C PRO A 278 -8.79 1.30 -32.39
N PHE A 279 -8.44 2.24 -31.50
CA PHE A 279 -8.70 3.66 -31.64
C PHE A 279 -7.58 4.47 -30.98
N ASN A 280 -7.32 5.67 -31.50
CA ASN A 280 -6.19 6.51 -31.06
C ASN A 280 -6.52 7.27 -29.76
N TYR A 281 -6.50 6.56 -28.64
CA TYR A 281 -6.70 7.15 -27.32
C TYR A 281 -5.83 6.49 -26.25
N LYS A 282 -4.67 7.10 -25.95
CA LYS A 282 -3.63 6.56 -25.06
C LYS A 282 -4.05 6.43 -23.60
N GLY A 283 -5.00 7.26 -23.16
CA GLY A 283 -5.50 7.29 -21.77
C GLY A 283 -6.59 6.26 -21.47
N PHE A 284 -6.96 5.40 -22.42
CA PHE A 284 -8.11 4.50 -22.29
C PHE A 284 -8.01 3.58 -21.07
N SER A 285 -6.82 3.03 -20.80
CA SER A 285 -6.61 2.12 -19.66
C SER A 285 -6.95 2.80 -18.33
N LEU A 286 -6.65 4.09 -18.17
CA LEU A 286 -6.99 4.84 -16.96
C LEU A 286 -8.50 5.10 -16.81
N ILE A 287 -9.23 5.22 -17.92
CA ILE A 287 -10.70 5.27 -17.90
C ILE A 287 -11.27 3.92 -17.43
N CYS A 288 -10.71 2.80 -17.90
CA CYS A 288 -11.11 1.48 -17.39
C CYS A 288 -10.89 1.36 -15.87
N ALA A 289 -9.80 1.92 -15.34
CA ALA A 289 -9.57 1.98 -13.90
C ALA A 289 -10.63 2.85 -13.18
N ALA A 290 -11.08 3.95 -13.79
CA ALA A 290 -12.15 4.78 -13.23
C ALA A 290 -13.47 4.01 -13.08
N PHE A 291 -13.80 3.11 -14.01
CA PHE A 291 -14.98 2.23 -13.87
C PHE A 291 -14.86 1.26 -12.68
N ALA A 292 -13.68 0.67 -12.47
CA ALA A 292 -13.45 -0.20 -11.30
C ALA A 292 -13.58 0.58 -9.98
N LEU A 293 -13.07 1.82 -9.95
CA LEU A 293 -13.22 2.73 -8.80
C LEU A 293 -14.67 3.17 -8.58
N ALA A 294 -15.44 3.37 -9.65
CA ALA A 294 -16.87 3.68 -9.57
C ALA A 294 -17.68 2.52 -8.96
N MET A 295 -17.33 1.28 -9.30
CA MET A 295 -17.92 0.09 -8.68
C MET A 295 -17.56 0.01 -7.19
N ALA A 296 -16.32 0.29 -6.81
CA ALA A 296 -15.91 0.37 -5.40
C ALA A 296 -16.67 1.47 -4.63
N PHE A 297 -16.86 2.64 -5.26
CA PHE A 297 -17.66 3.73 -4.71
C PHE A 297 -19.12 3.31 -4.47
N TYR A 298 -19.73 2.59 -5.42
CA TYR A 298 -21.09 2.07 -5.28
C TYR A 298 -21.22 1.14 -4.07
N PHE A 299 -20.29 0.20 -3.89
CA PHE A 299 -20.29 -0.67 -2.71
C PHE A 299 -20.08 0.12 -1.41
N ALA A 300 -19.18 1.10 -1.40
CA ALA A 300 -18.97 2.00 -0.26
C ALA A 300 -20.21 2.84 0.08
N TRP A 301 -21.05 3.14 -0.91
CA TRP A 301 -22.30 3.86 -0.72
C TRP A 301 -23.36 3.00 -0.02
N ILE A 302 -23.44 1.72 -0.39
CA ILE A 302 -24.44 0.76 0.16
C ILE A 302 -24.14 0.35 1.60
N LEU A 303 -22.91 0.55 2.09
CA LEU A 303 -22.51 0.15 3.45
C LEU A 303 -23.45 0.75 4.52
N PRO A 304 -24.20 -0.09 5.27
CA PRO A 304 -25.24 0.36 6.20
C PRO A 304 -24.64 1.07 7.41
N GLU A 305 -25.21 2.21 7.79
CA GLU A 305 -24.77 3.01 8.94
C GLU A 305 -24.82 2.18 10.22
N ALA A 306 -23.74 2.23 11.01
CA ALA A 306 -23.74 1.56 12.31
C ALA A 306 -24.66 2.37 13.23
N PRO A 307 -25.45 1.71 14.10
CA PRO A 307 -26.27 2.40 15.07
C PRO A 307 -25.40 3.35 15.91
N SER A 308 -25.98 4.51 16.22
CA SER A 308 -25.28 5.56 16.95
C SER A 308 -25.00 5.10 18.38
N ALA A 309 -23.93 5.58 19.01
CA ALA A 309 -23.65 5.30 20.44
C ALA A 309 -24.78 5.74 21.40
N GLN A 310 -25.79 6.48 20.90
CA GLN A 310 -27.00 6.80 21.64
C GLN A 310 -28.00 5.62 21.69
N GLU A 311 -27.97 4.70 20.72
CA GLU A 311 -28.80 3.49 20.70
C GLU A 311 -28.25 2.37 21.60
N GLU A 312 -26.92 2.18 21.66
CA GLU A 312 -26.29 1.22 22.60
C GLU A 312 -26.51 1.59 24.08
N ASN A 313 -26.53 2.90 24.39
CA ASN A 313 -26.85 3.37 25.75
C ASN A 313 -28.35 3.23 26.07
N ALA A 314 -29.23 3.23 25.07
CA ALA A 314 -30.66 2.99 25.27
C ALA A 314 -30.94 1.49 25.50
N GLU A 315 -30.34 0.60 24.71
CA GLU A 315 -30.48 -0.86 24.87
C GLU A 315 -29.86 -1.36 26.20
N SER A 316 -28.72 -0.82 26.62
CA SER A 316 -28.11 -1.16 27.92
C SER A 316 -28.86 -0.60 29.13
N MET A 317 -29.67 0.47 28.95
CA MET A 317 -30.59 0.98 29.98
C MET A 317 -31.93 0.22 30.04
N GLU A 318 -32.36 -0.43 28.95
CA GLU A 318 -33.60 -1.22 28.92
C GLU A 318 -33.40 -2.67 29.41
N ALA A 319 -32.20 -3.23 29.26
CA ALA A 319 -31.87 -4.59 29.70
C ALA A 319 -32.05 -4.91 31.21
N PRO A 320 -31.94 -3.98 32.19
CA PRO A 320 -32.12 -4.31 33.61
C PRO A 320 -33.57 -4.34 34.09
N LEU A 321 -34.56 -3.94 33.27
CA LEU A 321 -35.96 -3.77 33.71
C LEU A 321 -36.87 -4.97 33.43
N LEU A 322 -36.35 -6.05 32.82
CA LEU A 322 -37.11 -7.27 32.49
C LEU A 322 -36.53 -8.55 33.11
N ALA A 323 -35.74 -8.44 34.19
CA ALA A 323 -35.28 -9.58 34.99
C ALA A 323 -35.93 -9.60 36.38
#